data_AF-A0A1B1U5L1-F1
#
_entry.id   AF-A0A1B1U5L1-F1
#
_cell.length_a   1.000
_cell.length_b   1.000
_cell.length_c   1.000
_cell.angle_alpha   90.00
_cell.angle_beta   90.00
_cell.angle_gamma   90.00
#
_symmetry.space_group_name_H-M   'P 1'
#
loop_
_entity.id
_entity.type
_entity.pdbx_description
1 polymer ?
#
loop_
_entity_poly.entity_id
_entity_poly.type
_entity_poly.pdbx_seq_one_letter_code
_entity_poly.pdbx_strand_id
1 'polypeptide(L)'
;MSIDIQYLHINKKEELLPFKEEILNLFYECFDRKFDEKLWTWLYLENPLNYPIVNLAFLNRKLVGHYAFIPLKTNLYNVFLSVTTMVAKNARKHDVFCSLATKSYDFARDLNCDIIIGFPNKTAVIVHKVLLDWQIEDTFIASVNNYHLEHKEEMIYLDTKDLEFMHWRLSKPNVSYITKPNGLIMKKYEDSLDIMHFEKATFLEKTDCLYNVLTQDQALKNQKSIDYPFGYKVLNPLIQNPSFRIELLMSDVF
;
A
#
# COMPACT_ATOMS: atom_id res chain seq x y z
N MET A 1 11.05 29.70 -21.41
CA MET A 1 11.06 28.34 -21.99
C MET A 1 9.99 27.55 -21.29
N SER A 2 9.01 26.99 -22.00
CA SER A 2 8.06 26.07 -21.40
C SER A 2 8.81 24.81 -20.99
N ILE A 3 8.65 24.41 -19.74
CA ILE A 3 9.19 23.16 -19.23
C ILE A 3 8.33 22.04 -19.82
N ASP A 4 8.94 21.16 -20.61
CA ASP A 4 8.26 20.00 -21.20
C ASP A 4 8.44 18.78 -20.29
N ILE A 5 7.33 18.28 -19.74
CA ILE A 5 7.29 17.07 -18.94
C ILE A 5 6.61 15.98 -19.76
N GLN A 6 7.35 14.89 -19.98
CA GLN A 6 6.87 13.74 -20.73
C GLN A 6 6.41 12.66 -19.75
N TYR A 7 5.27 12.05 -20.03
CA TYR A 7 4.71 10.99 -19.19
C TYR A 7 4.76 9.67 -19.94
N LEU A 8 5.15 8.61 -19.25
CA LEU A 8 5.15 7.24 -19.77
C LEU A 8 4.30 6.36 -18.86
N HIS A 9 3.44 5.57 -19.48
CA HIS A 9 2.53 4.64 -18.82
C HIS A 9 3.04 3.23 -19.07
N ILE A 10 3.11 2.42 -18.01
CA ILE A 10 3.64 1.06 -18.07
C ILE A 10 2.68 0.14 -17.32
N ASN A 11 2.32 -0.97 -17.97
CA ASN A 11 1.49 -2.01 -17.37
C ASN A 11 1.98 -3.42 -17.70
N LYS A 12 3.28 -3.57 -18.01
CA LYS A 12 3.93 -4.84 -18.29
C LYS A 12 5.33 -4.86 -17.69
N LYS A 13 5.78 -6.05 -17.30
CA LYS A 13 7.08 -6.27 -16.64
C LYS A 13 8.23 -5.94 -17.58
N GLU A 14 8.11 -6.34 -18.83
CA GLU A 14 9.12 -6.19 -19.87
C GLU A 14 9.31 -4.70 -20.24
N GLU A 15 8.25 -3.91 -20.14
CA GLU A 15 8.28 -2.46 -20.37
C GLU A 15 8.80 -1.69 -19.15
N LEU A 16 8.61 -2.22 -17.93
CA LEU A 16 9.09 -1.61 -16.69
C LEU A 16 10.58 -1.84 -16.45
N LEU A 17 11.07 -3.04 -16.77
CA LEU A 17 12.43 -3.49 -16.46
C LEU A 17 13.54 -2.53 -16.95
N PRO A 18 13.47 -1.94 -18.17
CA PRO A 18 14.47 -0.97 -18.62
C PRO A 18 14.62 0.26 -17.73
N PHE A 19 13.60 0.61 -16.95
CA PHE A 19 13.60 1.79 -16.07
C PHE A 19 14.00 1.48 -14.62
N LYS A 20 14.30 0.22 -14.28
CA LYS A 20 14.60 -0.21 -12.90
C LYS A 20 15.65 0.70 -12.26
N GLU A 21 16.81 0.87 -12.89
CA GLU A 21 17.91 1.67 -12.32
C GLU A 21 17.51 3.14 -12.08
N GLU A 22 16.77 3.75 -13.00
CA GLU A 22 16.29 5.13 -12.83
C GLU A 22 15.28 5.24 -11.68
N ILE A 23 14.40 4.26 -11.52
CA ILE A 23 13.41 4.19 -10.43
C ILE A 23 14.12 4.02 -9.09
N LEU A 24 15.11 3.12 -8.99
CA LEU A 24 15.90 2.91 -7.77
C LEU A 24 16.69 4.18 -7.40
N ASN A 25 17.25 4.89 -8.38
CA ASN A 25 17.93 6.16 -8.17
C ASN A 25 16.98 7.27 -7.71
N LEU A 26 15.80 7.38 -8.31
CA LEU A 26 14.77 8.34 -7.87
C LEU A 26 14.28 8.03 -6.45
N PHE A 27 14.18 6.74 -6.10
CA PHE A 27 13.85 6.31 -4.75
C PHE A 27 14.89 6.78 -3.73
N TYR A 28 16.18 6.58 -4.03
CA TYR A 28 17.25 7.10 -3.21
C TYR A 28 17.18 8.62 -3.06
N GLU A 29 16.97 9.35 -4.16
CA GLU A 29 16.82 10.83 -4.14
C GLU A 29 15.65 11.29 -3.23
N CYS A 30 14.54 10.55 -3.21
CA CYS A 30 13.34 10.92 -2.46
C CYS A 30 13.36 10.50 -0.98
N PHE A 31 13.98 9.37 -0.66
CA PHE A 31 13.88 8.73 0.65
C PHE A 31 15.22 8.58 1.39
N ASP A 32 16.34 8.98 0.77
CA ASP A 32 17.69 8.90 1.35
C ASP A 32 18.07 7.49 1.85
N ARG A 33 17.53 6.47 1.18
CA ARG A 33 17.81 5.05 1.44
C ARG A 33 17.70 4.24 0.16
N LYS A 34 18.46 3.16 0.05
CA LYS A 34 18.39 2.26 -1.11
C LYS A 34 17.09 1.46 -1.09
N PHE A 35 16.46 1.30 -2.25
CA PHE A 35 15.38 0.33 -2.43
C PHE A 35 16.05 -1.03 -2.64
N ASP A 36 15.78 -1.99 -1.76
CA ASP A 36 16.23 -3.37 -1.93
C ASP A 36 15.74 -3.94 -3.28
N GLU A 37 16.67 -4.44 -4.08
CA GLU A 37 16.37 -4.91 -5.43
C GLU A 37 15.51 -6.18 -5.47
N LYS A 38 15.63 -7.05 -4.46
CA LYS A 38 14.79 -8.24 -4.33
C LYS A 38 13.38 -7.80 -3.99
N LEU A 39 13.23 -6.85 -3.07
CA LEU A 39 11.94 -6.27 -2.72
C LEU A 39 11.29 -5.57 -3.91
N TRP A 40 12.06 -4.83 -4.71
CA TRP A 40 11.55 -4.22 -5.95
C TRP A 40 11.06 -5.27 -6.94
N THR A 41 11.86 -6.31 -7.18
CA THR A 41 11.50 -7.43 -8.07
C THR A 41 10.23 -8.13 -7.58
N TRP A 42 10.18 -8.47 -6.29
CA TRP A 42 9.02 -9.08 -5.66
C TRP A 42 7.75 -8.23 -5.85
N LEU A 43 7.85 -6.93 -5.59
CA LEU A 43 6.72 -6.00 -5.63
C LEU A 43 6.17 -5.78 -7.04
N TYR A 44 7.06 -5.53 -8.01
CA TYR A 44 6.68 -5.09 -9.35
C TYR A 44 6.64 -6.22 -10.38
N LEU A 45 7.43 -7.28 -10.20
CA LEU A 45 7.62 -8.32 -11.20
C LEU A 45 7.07 -9.69 -10.78
N GLU A 46 6.79 -9.93 -9.50
CA GLU A 46 6.38 -11.26 -9.02
C GLU A 46 4.94 -11.33 -8.50
N ASN A 47 4.19 -10.22 -8.51
CA ASN A 47 2.77 -10.23 -8.15
C ASN A 47 1.99 -11.13 -9.14
N PRO A 48 1.24 -12.15 -8.65
CA PRO A 48 0.54 -13.10 -9.51
C PRO A 48 -0.78 -12.57 -10.07
N LEU A 49 -1.34 -11.50 -9.49
CA LEU A 49 -2.71 -11.08 -9.79
C LEU A 49 -2.86 -10.29 -11.08
N ASN A 50 -1.81 -9.61 -11.53
CA ASN A 50 -1.67 -8.87 -12.80
C ASN A 50 -0.40 -8.00 -12.73
N TYR A 51 -0.11 -7.28 -13.81
CA TYR A 51 0.98 -6.32 -13.86
C TYR A 51 0.70 -5.07 -13.01
N PRO A 52 1.76 -4.45 -12.44
CA PRO A 52 1.63 -3.16 -11.77
C PRO A 52 1.23 -2.08 -12.79
N ILE A 53 0.52 -1.06 -12.32
CA ILE A 53 0.34 0.20 -13.05
C ILE A 53 1.48 1.10 -12.62
N VAL A 54 2.33 1.55 -13.54
CA VAL A 54 3.42 2.48 -13.24
C VAL A 54 3.34 3.67 -14.19
N ASN A 55 3.31 4.87 -13.63
CA ASN A 55 3.38 6.12 -14.37
C ASN A 55 4.70 6.80 -14.05
N LEU A 56 5.46 7.11 -15.09
CA LEU A 56 6.75 7.78 -15.01
C LEU A 56 6.63 9.20 -15.58
N ALA A 57 7.34 10.16 -14.97
CA ALA A 57 7.44 11.52 -15.47
C ALA A 57 8.90 11.87 -15.74
N PHE A 58 9.18 12.40 -16.93
CA PHE A 58 10.52 12.77 -17.39
C PHE A 58 10.62 14.27 -17.62
N LEU A 59 11.68 14.87 -17.08
CA LEU A 59 12.04 16.26 -17.32
C LEU A 59 13.44 16.29 -17.93
N ASN A 60 13.56 16.81 -19.16
CA ASN A 60 14.83 16.83 -19.91
C ASN A 60 15.48 15.43 -19.99
N ARG A 61 14.68 14.39 -20.24
CA ARG A 61 15.07 12.96 -20.28
C ARG A 61 15.51 12.36 -18.94
N LYS A 62 15.49 13.09 -17.83
CA LYS A 62 15.72 12.52 -16.49
C LYS A 62 14.38 12.09 -15.90
N LEU A 63 14.31 10.88 -15.33
CA LEU A 63 13.18 10.47 -14.52
C LEU A 63 13.07 11.36 -13.26
N VAL A 64 11.93 12.04 -13.11
CA VAL A 64 11.66 12.96 -12.00
C VAL A 64 10.37 12.65 -11.24
N GLY A 65 9.58 11.69 -11.70
CA GLY A 65 8.39 11.27 -10.99
C GLY A 65 8.03 9.82 -11.27
N HIS A 66 7.46 9.17 -10.27
CA HIS A 66 7.01 7.79 -10.31
C HIS A 66 5.75 7.67 -9.45
N TYR A 67 4.71 7.05 -9.99
CA TYR A 67 3.48 6.76 -9.28
C TYR A 67 3.01 5.37 -9.67
N ALA A 68 2.82 4.48 -8.68
CA ALA A 68 2.50 3.09 -8.96
C ALA A 68 1.35 2.52 -8.14
N PHE A 69 0.68 1.55 -8.77
CA PHE A 69 -0.30 0.68 -8.15
C PHE A 69 0.06 -0.78 -8.38
N ILE A 70 -0.24 -1.62 -7.39
CA ILE A 70 -0.23 -3.07 -7.56
C ILE A 70 -1.63 -3.63 -7.28
N PRO A 71 -2.07 -4.68 -7.98
CA PRO A 71 -3.33 -5.35 -7.63
C PRO A 71 -3.23 -6.06 -6.27
N LEU A 72 -4.32 -6.04 -5.51
CA LEU A 72 -4.54 -6.84 -4.31
C LEU A 72 -5.76 -7.73 -4.48
N LYS A 73 -5.70 -8.95 -3.97
CA LYS A 73 -6.85 -9.84 -3.95
C LYS A 73 -7.69 -9.51 -2.72
N THR A 74 -8.94 -9.12 -2.93
CA THR A 74 -9.91 -8.89 -1.85
C THR A 74 -11.18 -9.70 -2.06
N ASN A 75 -11.97 -9.83 -1.01
CA ASN A 75 -13.20 -10.62 -1.00
C ASN A 75 -14.34 -10.03 -1.84
N LEU A 76 -14.37 -8.71 -2.09
CA LEU A 76 -15.54 -8.04 -2.70
C LEU A 76 -15.24 -7.30 -4.00
N TYR A 77 -14.06 -6.68 -4.14
CA TYR A 77 -13.80 -5.71 -5.21
C TYR A 77 -12.41 -5.87 -5.83
N ASN A 78 -12.24 -5.33 -7.04
CA ASN A 78 -10.94 -5.19 -7.67
C ASN A 78 -10.19 -4.02 -7.05
N VAL A 79 -9.32 -4.32 -6.08
CA VAL A 79 -8.60 -3.31 -5.30
C VAL A 79 -7.15 -3.21 -5.77
N PHE A 80 -6.66 -1.99 -5.88
CA PHE A 80 -5.26 -1.70 -6.13
C PHE A 80 -4.65 -0.98 -4.93
N LEU A 81 -3.41 -1.32 -4.58
CA LEU A 81 -2.63 -0.64 -3.55
C LEU A 81 -1.70 0.40 -4.18
N SER A 82 -1.81 1.65 -3.72
CA SER A 82 -0.86 2.72 -4.01
C SER A 82 0.47 2.47 -3.32
N VAL A 83 1.51 2.34 -4.14
CA VAL A 83 2.88 2.07 -3.71
C VAL A 83 3.85 3.09 -4.33
N THR A 84 4.97 3.30 -3.64
CA THR A 84 6.13 4.10 -4.08
C THR A 84 5.79 5.37 -4.88
N THR A 85 5.11 6.34 -4.29
CA THR A 85 4.90 7.65 -4.94
C THR A 85 6.12 8.54 -4.74
N MET A 86 6.72 9.04 -5.83
CA MET A 86 7.96 9.80 -5.82
C MET A 86 7.88 11.00 -6.76
N VAL A 87 8.33 12.15 -6.30
CA VAL A 87 8.54 13.35 -7.13
C VAL A 87 9.82 14.04 -6.70
N ALA A 88 10.78 14.09 -7.61
CA ALA A 88 12.07 14.74 -7.45
C ALA A 88 11.89 16.21 -7.03
N LYS A 89 12.77 16.71 -6.17
CA LYS A 89 12.61 18.04 -5.56
C LYS A 89 12.51 19.17 -6.59
N ASN A 90 13.24 19.06 -7.69
CA ASN A 90 13.25 20.01 -8.80
C ASN A 90 11.97 19.98 -9.66
N ALA A 91 11.14 18.94 -9.52
CA ALA A 91 9.92 18.75 -10.33
C ALA A 91 8.61 19.03 -9.55
N ARG A 92 8.68 19.29 -8.24
CA ARG A 92 7.51 19.49 -7.36
C ARG A 92 6.67 20.74 -7.68
N LYS A 93 7.22 21.72 -8.40
CA LYS A 93 6.53 22.98 -8.75
C LYS A 93 5.78 22.93 -10.08
N HIS A 94 5.66 21.75 -10.69
CA HIS A 94 5.13 21.58 -12.05
C HIS A 94 3.94 20.62 -12.09
N ASP A 95 3.16 20.54 -11.01
CA ASP A 95 1.99 19.68 -10.87
C ASP A 95 2.22 18.19 -11.18
N VAL A 96 3.49 17.74 -11.21
CA VAL A 96 3.89 16.38 -11.58
C VAL A 96 3.16 15.34 -10.74
N PHE A 97 2.99 15.61 -9.44
CA PHE A 97 2.29 14.72 -8.54
C PHE A 97 0.83 14.48 -8.97
N CYS A 98 0.06 15.57 -9.16
CA CYS A 98 -1.35 15.47 -9.52
C CYS A 98 -1.52 14.90 -10.92
N SER A 99 -0.68 15.30 -11.88
CA SER A 99 -0.69 14.76 -13.24
C SER A 99 -0.42 13.26 -13.26
N LEU A 100 0.58 12.79 -12.49
CA LEU A 100 0.85 11.35 -12.36
C LEU A 100 -0.33 10.62 -11.73
N ALA A 101 -0.87 11.13 -10.62
CA ALA A 101 -1.99 10.51 -9.91
C ALA A 101 -3.23 10.36 -10.81
N THR A 102 -3.67 11.44 -11.47
CA THR A 102 -4.83 11.42 -12.37
C THR A 102 -4.62 10.43 -13.52
N LYS A 103 -3.43 10.45 -14.14
CA LYS A 103 -3.06 9.49 -15.19
C LYS A 103 -3.11 8.04 -14.70
N SER A 104 -2.63 7.79 -13.49
CA SER A 104 -2.72 6.46 -12.88
C SER A 104 -4.17 6.05 -12.60
N TYR A 105 -5.05 6.97 -12.22
CA TYR A 105 -6.47 6.68 -11.99
C TYR A 105 -7.21 6.37 -13.28
N ASP A 106 -6.97 7.13 -14.34
CA ASP A 106 -7.55 6.87 -15.66
C ASP A 106 -7.19 5.46 -16.12
N PHE A 107 -5.92 5.10 -15.99
CA PHE A 107 -5.45 3.78 -16.37
C PHE A 107 -5.97 2.65 -15.48
N ALA A 108 -6.10 2.91 -14.16
CA ALA A 108 -6.71 1.95 -13.25
C ALA A 108 -8.19 1.70 -13.62
N ARG A 109 -8.93 2.73 -14.04
CA ARG A 109 -10.30 2.58 -14.55
C ARG A 109 -10.35 1.70 -15.80
N ASP A 110 -9.43 1.88 -16.73
CA ASP A 110 -9.34 1.05 -17.95
C ASP A 110 -9.07 -0.43 -17.64
N LEU A 111 -8.48 -0.73 -16.47
CA LEU A 111 -8.24 -2.08 -15.96
C LEU A 111 -9.34 -2.58 -15.00
N ASN A 112 -10.50 -1.93 -14.98
CA ASN A 112 -11.63 -2.26 -14.11
C ASN A 112 -11.28 -2.28 -12.61
N CYS A 113 -10.36 -1.40 -12.19
CA CYS A 113 -10.13 -1.14 -10.77
C CYS A 113 -11.35 -0.44 -10.17
N ASP A 114 -11.87 -1.01 -9.09
CA ASP A 114 -13.00 -0.48 -8.36
C ASP A 114 -12.56 0.56 -7.33
N ILE A 115 -11.47 0.26 -6.60
CA ILE A 115 -10.99 1.04 -5.47
C ILE A 115 -9.47 1.02 -5.44
N ILE A 116 -8.87 2.19 -5.23
CA ILE A 116 -7.45 2.31 -4.86
C ILE A 116 -7.37 2.53 -3.36
N ILE A 117 -6.52 1.78 -2.67
CA ILE A 117 -6.19 1.98 -1.25
C ILE A 117 -4.73 2.38 -1.07
N GLY A 118 -4.38 2.93 0.08
CA GLY A 118 -3.01 3.30 0.40
C GLY A 118 -2.82 3.64 1.88
N PHE A 119 -1.55 3.68 2.28
CA PHE A 119 -1.12 4.02 3.63
C PHE A 119 -0.19 5.24 3.56
N PRO A 120 -0.76 6.43 3.29
CA PRO A 120 0.05 7.63 3.07
C PRO A 120 0.83 8.01 4.33
N ASN A 121 2.00 8.62 4.17
CA ASN A 121 2.63 9.30 5.30
C ASN A 121 1.89 10.62 5.61
N LYS A 122 2.22 11.24 6.76
CA LYS A 122 1.58 12.49 7.22
C LYS A 122 1.58 13.61 6.17
N THR A 123 2.65 13.74 5.39
CA THR A 123 2.77 14.74 4.33
C THR A 123 1.83 14.43 3.17
N ALA A 124 1.75 13.16 2.79
CA ALA A 124 0.94 12.69 1.68
C ALA A 124 -0.57 12.75 1.99
N VAL A 125 -0.99 12.59 3.25
CA VAL A 125 -2.42 12.67 3.66
C VAL A 125 -3.08 13.96 3.16
N ILE A 126 -2.43 15.11 3.36
CA ILE A 126 -2.99 16.41 2.97
C ILE A 126 -3.19 16.47 1.45
N VAL A 127 -2.17 16.04 0.70
CA VAL A 127 -2.19 16.07 -0.76
C VAL A 127 -3.28 15.15 -1.31
N HIS A 128 -3.37 13.92 -0.80
CA HIS A 128 -4.39 12.95 -1.23
C HIS A 128 -5.81 13.45 -0.92
N LYS A 129 -6.03 13.99 0.28
CA LYS A 129 -7.34 14.49 0.70
C LYS A 129 -7.77 15.73 -0.08
N VAL A 130 -6.89 16.73 -0.19
CA VAL A 130 -7.25 18.06 -0.72
C VAL A 130 -7.20 18.09 -2.25
N LEU A 131 -6.22 17.43 -2.87
CA LEU A 131 -5.99 17.55 -4.32
C LEU A 131 -6.46 16.34 -5.13
N LEU A 132 -6.61 15.17 -4.50
CA LEU A 132 -6.93 13.92 -5.20
C LEU A 132 -8.25 13.30 -4.76
N ASP A 133 -8.97 13.95 -3.84
CA ASP A 133 -10.28 13.50 -3.35
C ASP A 133 -10.24 12.06 -2.83
N TRP A 134 -9.24 11.78 -1.98
CA TRP A 134 -9.19 10.55 -1.20
C TRP A 134 -9.97 10.71 0.09
N GLN A 135 -10.68 9.65 0.46
CA GLN A 135 -11.17 9.46 1.81
C GLN A 135 -10.02 8.97 2.68
N ILE A 136 -9.79 9.64 3.81
CA ILE A 136 -8.72 9.30 4.74
C ILE A 136 -9.34 8.95 6.08
N GLU A 137 -8.92 7.83 6.63
CA GLU A 137 -9.32 7.35 7.94
C GLU A 137 -8.15 7.45 8.92
N ASP A 138 -8.45 7.94 10.12
CA ASP A 138 -7.45 8.19 11.18
C ASP A 138 -7.11 6.88 11.91
N THR A 139 -6.50 5.95 11.19
CA THR A 139 -5.96 4.71 11.75
C THR A 139 -4.62 4.91 12.44
N PHE A 140 -4.35 4.05 13.41
CA PHE A 140 -3.10 4.03 14.15
C PHE A 140 -2.73 2.61 14.58
N ILE A 141 -1.45 2.40 14.87
CA ILE A 141 -0.99 1.17 15.51
C ILE A 141 -1.09 1.37 17.02
N ALA A 142 -1.72 0.42 17.71
CA ALA A 142 -1.77 0.33 19.15
C ALA A 142 -0.95 -0.88 19.63
N SER A 143 -0.15 -0.69 20.68
CA SER A 143 0.65 -1.76 21.29
C SER A 143 -0.03 -2.27 22.56
N VAL A 144 -0.49 -3.52 22.53
CA VAL A 144 -1.40 -4.10 23.53
C VAL A 144 -0.89 -5.45 24.04
N ASN A 145 -1.17 -5.78 25.30
CA ASN A 145 -0.83 -7.09 25.87
C ASN A 145 -1.87 -8.17 25.49
N ASN A 146 -3.11 -7.76 25.33
CA ASN A 146 -4.24 -8.60 24.95
C ASN A 146 -5.27 -7.74 24.23
N TYR A 147 -6.05 -8.34 23.34
CA TYR A 147 -7.09 -7.63 22.59
C TYR A 147 -8.03 -8.61 21.91
N HIS A 148 -9.31 -8.24 21.78
CA HIS A 148 -10.26 -9.00 20.99
C HIS A 148 -10.30 -8.45 19.57
N LEU A 149 -9.84 -9.25 18.62
CA LEU A 149 -9.93 -8.94 17.19
C LEU A 149 -11.33 -9.29 16.71
N GLU A 150 -12.09 -8.29 16.28
CA GLU A 150 -13.43 -8.47 15.71
C GLU A 150 -13.33 -8.81 14.21
N HIS A 151 -14.17 -9.75 13.75
CA HIS A 151 -14.34 -10.06 12.33
C HIS A 151 -15.75 -9.69 11.87
N LYS A 152 -15.85 -8.91 10.80
CA LYS A 152 -17.12 -8.51 10.17
C LYS A 152 -17.03 -8.86 8.68
N GLU A 153 -17.81 -9.85 8.26
CA GLU A 153 -17.76 -10.41 6.89
C GLU A 153 -18.11 -9.39 5.80
N GLU A 154 -18.90 -8.36 6.14
CA GLU A 154 -19.34 -7.32 5.20
C GLU A 154 -18.27 -6.27 4.87
N MET A 155 -17.09 -6.36 5.49
CA MET A 155 -15.96 -5.47 5.21
C MET A 155 -15.08 -6.01 4.07
N ILE A 156 -14.37 -5.10 3.42
CA ILE A 156 -13.33 -5.43 2.44
C ILE A 156 -12.07 -5.86 3.20
N TYR A 157 -11.56 -7.05 2.90
CA TYR A 157 -10.31 -7.59 3.45
C TYR A 157 -9.55 -8.42 2.42
N LEU A 158 -8.28 -8.76 2.71
CA LEU A 158 -7.47 -9.60 1.82
C LEU A 158 -8.09 -10.99 1.69
N ASP A 159 -8.32 -11.44 0.45
CA ASP A 159 -8.83 -12.80 0.22
C ASP A 159 -7.70 -13.82 0.39
N THR A 160 -7.77 -14.55 1.50
CA THR A 160 -6.78 -15.58 1.84
C THR A 160 -7.02 -16.92 1.16
N LYS A 161 -8.14 -17.07 0.42
CA LYS A 161 -8.44 -18.30 -0.33
C LYS A 161 -7.61 -18.41 -1.61
N ASP A 162 -7.11 -17.29 -2.12
CA ASP A 162 -6.18 -17.25 -3.23
C ASP A 162 -4.76 -17.60 -2.75
N LEU A 163 -4.42 -18.89 -2.83
CA LEU A 163 -3.16 -19.42 -2.29
C LEU A 163 -1.93 -18.89 -3.02
N GLU A 164 -2.03 -18.60 -4.31
CA GLU A 164 -0.91 -18.05 -5.10
C GLU A 164 -0.62 -16.61 -4.67
N PHE A 165 -1.67 -15.78 -4.56
CA PHE A 165 -1.55 -14.44 -4.00
C PHE A 165 -1.00 -14.44 -2.58
N MET A 166 -1.51 -15.32 -1.70
CA MET A 166 -1.03 -15.39 -0.33
C MET A 166 0.41 -15.89 -0.24
N HIS A 167 0.81 -16.84 -1.10
CA HIS A 167 2.20 -17.27 -1.17
C HIS A 167 3.12 -16.12 -1.55
N TRP A 168 2.77 -15.36 -2.59
CA TRP A 168 3.51 -14.14 -2.96
C TRP A 168 3.52 -13.12 -1.81
N ARG A 169 2.39 -12.88 -1.16
CA ARG A 169 2.30 -11.86 -0.11
C ARG A 169 3.17 -12.20 1.10
N LEU A 170 3.23 -13.49 1.46
CA LEU A 170 4.00 -14.00 2.59
C LEU A 170 5.46 -14.35 2.22
N SER A 171 5.85 -14.22 0.95
CA SER A 171 7.24 -14.40 0.49
C SER A 171 8.04 -13.09 0.41
N LYS A 172 7.50 -11.98 0.96
CA LYS A 172 8.19 -10.68 0.99
C LYS A 172 9.65 -10.83 1.43
N PRO A 173 10.62 -10.34 0.64
CA PRO A 173 12.04 -10.43 0.97
C PRO A 173 12.37 -9.85 2.34
N ASN A 174 13.29 -10.51 3.05
CA ASN A 174 13.81 -10.11 4.36
C ASN A 174 12.76 -10.10 5.50
N VAL A 175 11.60 -10.73 5.29
CA VAL A 175 10.55 -10.85 6.29
C VAL A 175 10.26 -12.33 6.57
N SER A 176 9.89 -12.64 7.81
CA SER A 176 9.40 -13.96 8.20
C SER A 176 8.08 -13.81 8.93
N TYR A 177 7.07 -14.54 8.47
CA TYR A 177 5.73 -14.55 9.04
C TYR A 177 5.51 -15.79 9.90
N ILE A 178 4.74 -15.63 10.96
CA ILE A 178 4.27 -16.69 11.84
C ILE A 178 2.79 -16.89 11.56
N THR A 179 2.43 -18.03 10.99
CA THR A 179 1.04 -18.42 10.74
C THR A 179 0.59 -19.44 11.79
N LYS A 180 -0.56 -19.20 12.41
CA LYS A 180 -1.19 -20.10 13.37
C LYS A 180 -2.32 -20.91 12.70
N PRO A 181 -2.66 -22.11 13.22
CA PRO A 181 -3.73 -22.94 12.66
C PRO A 181 -5.12 -22.28 12.61
N ASN A 182 -5.35 -21.24 13.42
CA ASN A 182 -6.60 -20.48 13.44
C ASN A 182 -6.65 -19.33 12.41
N GLY A 183 -5.68 -19.25 11.50
CA GLY A 183 -5.61 -18.22 10.46
C GLY A 183 -5.02 -16.88 10.93
N LEU A 184 -4.48 -16.80 12.15
CA LEU A 184 -3.73 -15.62 12.61
C LEU A 184 -2.34 -15.60 11.97
N ILE A 185 -2.00 -14.49 11.31
CA ILE A 185 -0.70 -14.22 10.72
C ILE A 185 -0.04 -13.08 11.49
N MET A 186 1.18 -13.30 11.94
CA MET A 186 1.96 -12.32 12.69
C MET A 186 3.34 -12.13 12.06
N LYS A 187 3.97 -10.98 12.33
CA LYS A 187 5.35 -10.70 11.97
C LYS A 187 6.07 -10.19 13.20
N LYS A 188 7.30 -10.67 13.45
CA LYS A 188 8.12 -10.11 14.52
C LYS A 188 8.61 -8.72 14.11
N TYR A 189 8.42 -7.74 14.99
CA TYR A 189 8.90 -6.38 14.83
C TYR A 189 9.58 -5.94 16.12
N GLU A 190 10.91 -5.86 16.11
CA GLU A 190 11.72 -5.61 17.31
C GLU A 190 11.35 -6.60 18.44
N ASP A 191 10.91 -6.08 19.59
CA ASP A 191 10.48 -6.83 20.77
C ASP A 191 8.95 -7.05 20.83
N SER A 192 8.26 -6.90 19.69
CA SER A 192 6.81 -6.99 19.55
C SER A 192 6.37 -7.89 18.38
N LEU A 193 5.08 -8.19 18.35
CA LEU A 193 4.43 -8.95 17.28
C LEU A 193 3.40 -8.08 16.56
N ASP A 194 3.66 -7.78 15.29
CA ASP A 194 2.67 -7.16 14.42
C ASP A 194 1.58 -8.17 14.07
N ILE A 195 0.33 -7.80 14.31
CA ILE A 195 -0.83 -8.56 13.84
C ILE A 195 -1.06 -8.22 12.37
N MET A 196 -0.62 -9.13 11.50
CA MET A 196 -0.65 -8.91 10.06
C MET A 196 -2.04 -9.16 9.48
N HIS A 197 -2.67 -10.26 9.88
CA HIS A 197 -3.98 -10.68 9.38
C HIS A 197 -4.63 -11.68 10.35
N PHE A 198 -5.95 -11.79 10.34
CA PHE A 198 -6.68 -12.84 11.05
C PHE A 198 -7.90 -13.28 10.24
N GLU A 199 -8.18 -14.58 10.20
CA GLU A 199 -9.32 -15.09 9.42
C GLU A 199 -10.67 -14.92 10.14
N LYS A 200 -10.67 -15.10 11.47
CA LYS A 200 -11.88 -15.09 12.31
C LYS A 200 -11.66 -14.25 13.56
N ALA A 201 -12.76 -13.86 14.20
CA ALA A 201 -12.70 -13.18 15.48
C ALA A 201 -11.88 -14.02 16.48
N THR A 202 -10.92 -13.39 17.14
CA THR A 202 -9.98 -14.10 18.01
C THR A 202 -9.50 -13.22 19.15
N PHE A 203 -9.23 -13.84 20.29
CA PHE A 203 -8.67 -13.15 21.43
C PHE A 203 -7.16 -13.35 21.47
N LEU A 204 -6.42 -12.25 21.47
CA LEU A 204 -4.97 -12.27 21.68
C LEU A 204 -4.71 -12.44 23.17
N GLU A 205 -4.25 -13.62 23.56
CA GLU A 205 -3.85 -13.91 24.94
C GLU A 205 -2.57 -13.18 25.32
N LYS A 206 -2.41 -12.87 26.60
CA LYS A 206 -1.21 -12.20 27.09
C LYS A 206 0.04 -13.04 26.84
N THR A 207 1.10 -12.40 26.34
CA THR A 207 2.42 -13.01 26.16
C THR A 207 3.52 -12.17 26.80
N ASP A 208 4.77 -12.61 26.66
CA ASP A 208 5.95 -11.87 27.12
C ASP A 208 6.27 -10.63 26.25
N CYS A 209 5.59 -10.50 25.10
CA CYS A 209 5.74 -9.36 24.18
C CYS A 209 4.40 -8.69 23.90
N LEU A 210 4.46 -7.45 23.41
CA LEU A 210 3.28 -6.70 22.99
C LEU A 210 2.85 -7.08 21.57
N TYR A 211 1.55 -6.99 21.32
CA TYR A 211 0.97 -7.03 19.99
C TYR A 211 0.80 -5.62 19.44
N ASN A 212 1.22 -5.40 18.20
CA ASN A 212 0.91 -4.20 17.45
C ASN A 212 -0.31 -4.46 16.56
N VAL A 213 -1.39 -3.73 16.81
CA VAL A 213 -2.65 -3.86 16.08
C VAL A 213 -2.94 -2.56 15.35
N LEU A 214 -3.14 -2.64 14.04
CA LEU A 214 -3.67 -1.53 13.26
C LEU A 214 -5.17 -1.40 13.52
N THR A 215 -5.61 -0.23 13.97
CA THR A 215 -6.98 -0.03 14.43
C THR A 215 -7.47 1.40 14.27
N GLN A 216 -8.78 1.57 14.42
CA GLN A 216 -9.48 2.85 14.60
C GLN A 216 -10.18 2.94 15.95
N ASP A 217 -10.12 1.88 16.74
CA ASP A 217 -10.80 1.78 18.03
C ASP A 217 -10.27 2.85 18.99
N GLN A 218 -11.11 3.83 19.28
CA GLN A 218 -10.76 4.93 20.18
C GLN A 218 -10.51 4.44 21.61
N ALA A 219 -11.00 3.26 22.00
CA ALA A 219 -10.66 2.66 23.29
C ALA A 219 -9.16 2.35 23.41
N LEU A 220 -8.47 2.11 22.30
CA LEU A 220 -7.03 1.85 22.24
C LEU A 220 -6.16 3.10 22.06
N LYS A 221 -6.76 4.30 22.08
CA LYS A 221 -6.04 5.56 21.83
C LYS A 221 -4.91 5.83 22.83
N ASN A 222 -5.06 5.38 24.08
CA ASN A 222 -4.04 5.52 25.11
C ASN A 222 -2.85 4.56 24.91
N GLN A 223 -3.02 3.52 24.10
CA GLN A 223 -2.02 2.52 23.73
C GLN A 223 -1.43 2.79 22.35
N LYS A 224 -1.78 3.93 21.73
CA LYS A 224 -1.26 4.31 20.41
C LYS A 224 0.26 4.44 20.46
N SER A 225 0.94 3.71 19.57
CA SER A 225 2.37 3.82 19.35
C SER A 225 2.70 4.76 18.19
N ILE A 226 2.00 4.63 17.05
CA ILE A 226 2.28 5.42 15.86
C ILE A 226 1.01 5.69 15.03
N ASP A 227 0.93 6.89 14.44
CA ASP A 227 -0.09 7.22 13.45
C ASP A 227 0.19 6.44 12.16
N TYR A 228 -0.83 5.75 11.64
CA TYR A 228 -0.68 4.88 10.48
C TYR A 228 -1.90 5.04 9.57
N PRO A 229 -2.09 6.22 8.97
CA PRO A 229 -3.34 6.57 8.32
C PRO A 229 -3.59 5.68 7.10
N PHE A 230 -4.84 5.31 6.92
CA PHE A 230 -5.35 4.55 5.80
C PHE A 230 -6.16 5.48 4.92
N GLY A 231 -6.07 5.30 3.61
CA GLY A 231 -6.85 6.08 2.66
C GLY A 231 -7.30 5.27 1.49
N TYR A 232 -8.38 5.71 0.86
CA TYR A 232 -8.89 5.10 -0.35
C TYR A 232 -9.49 6.13 -1.31
N LYS A 233 -9.53 5.74 -2.58
CA LYS A 233 -10.24 6.43 -3.64
C LYS A 233 -11.11 5.42 -4.38
N VAL A 234 -12.41 5.69 -4.42
CA VAL A 234 -13.36 4.89 -5.20
C VAL A 234 -13.28 5.34 -6.66
N LEU A 235 -13.06 4.40 -7.56
CA LEU A 235 -13.06 4.63 -9.01
C LEU A 235 -14.36 4.15 -9.66
N ASN A 236 -14.99 3.11 -9.11
CA ASN A 236 -16.29 2.64 -9.55
C ASN A 236 -17.43 3.40 -8.83
N PRO A 237 -18.19 4.26 -9.52
CA PRO A 237 -19.21 5.11 -8.90
C PRO A 237 -20.41 4.36 -8.32
N LEU A 238 -20.55 3.06 -8.61
CA LEU A 238 -21.59 2.21 -8.03
C LEU A 238 -21.31 1.82 -6.58
N ILE A 239 -20.05 1.94 -6.14
CA ILE A 239 -19.64 1.61 -4.78
C ILE A 239 -19.81 2.84 -3.90
N GLN A 240 -20.69 2.74 -2.92
CA GLN A 240 -20.95 3.81 -1.95
C GLN A 240 -20.47 3.38 -0.57
N ASN A 241 -19.70 4.25 0.09
CA ASN A 241 -19.23 4.07 1.47
C ASN A 241 -18.59 2.68 1.75
N PRO A 242 -17.54 2.29 1.01
CA PRO A 242 -16.88 1.02 1.26
C PRO A 242 -16.29 1.02 2.68
N SER A 243 -16.42 -0.11 3.38
CA SER A 243 -15.83 -0.32 4.70
C SER A 243 -14.72 -1.35 4.62
N PHE A 244 -13.62 -1.10 5.32
CA PHE A 244 -12.43 -1.96 5.28
C PHE A 244 -12.16 -2.58 6.63
N ARG A 245 -11.73 -3.84 6.62
CA ARG A 245 -11.01 -4.41 7.75
C ARG A 245 -9.54 -4.18 7.49
N ILE A 246 -9.03 -3.10 8.05
CA ILE A 246 -7.70 -2.59 7.75
C ILE A 246 -6.68 -3.44 8.50
N GLU A 247 -5.82 -4.11 7.74
CA GLU A 247 -4.86 -5.08 8.25
C GLU A 247 -3.44 -4.68 7.83
N LEU A 248 -2.45 -4.88 8.71
CA LEU A 248 -1.05 -4.57 8.38
C LEU A 248 -0.55 -5.36 7.17
N LEU A 249 -1.10 -6.56 6.91
CA LEU A 249 -0.74 -7.34 5.73
C LEU A 249 -1.12 -6.62 4.44
N MET A 250 -2.09 -5.70 4.42
CA MET A 250 -2.41 -4.88 3.25
C MET A 250 -1.31 -3.87 2.92
N SER A 251 -0.61 -3.35 3.94
CA SER A 251 0.39 -2.29 3.81
C SER A 251 1.84 -2.79 3.73
N ASP A 252 2.08 -4.08 4.02
CA ASP A 252 3.43 -4.63 4.15
C ASP A 252 4.17 -4.79 2.82
N VAL A 253 4.63 -3.67 2.26
CA VAL A 253 5.39 -3.59 1.00
C VAL A 253 6.76 -2.89 1.13
N PHE A 254 7.01 -2.20 2.25
CA PHE A 254 8.28 -1.48 2.53
C PHE A 254 8.89 -1.83 3.88
#